data_AF-A0A1E3GLN4-F1
#
_entry.id   AF-A0A1E3GLN4-F1
#
_cell.length_a   1.000
_cell.length_b   1.000
_cell.length_c   1.000
_cell.angle_alpha   90.00
_cell.angle_beta   90.00
_cell.angle_gamma   90.00
#
_symmetry.space_group_name_H-M   'P 1'
#
loop_
_entity.id
_entity.type
_entity.pdbx_description
1 polymer ?
#
loop_
_entity_poly.entity_id
_entity_poly.type
_entity_poly.pdbx_seq_one_letter_code
_entity_poly.pdbx_strand_id
1 'polypeptide(L)'
;MCQLLGMNCATPTDITFSFRGFSQRAGITSDHGDGFGIAFFEDKACRLFVDNQSAVESPIAELVRNYPIKSRNVIAHIRKATQGKINLENSHPFSRELWGRQWIFAHNGDLHDYFPQLSGRFTPVGNTDSERAFCYLLDQLVKRFGYHEPKLDQVFDLLAEISPAIAEHGTFNFCLSNGQALFSYAITKLHWLVREYPFRPAQLIDIDVEVDFSQVTTPEDRVAVITTEPLTQNEEWTAFQPGEMILFQHGAKVRSQLTHVERLERERLDPSLKRVTRADQY
;
A
#
# COMPACT_ATOMS: atom_id res chain seq x y z
N MET A 1 8.59 -3.07 -11.48
CA MET A 1 8.15 -2.47 -10.19
C MET A 1 7.51 -3.51 -9.25
N CYS A 2 7.46 -3.33 -7.91
CA CYS A 2 6.68 -4.22 -7.02
C CYS A 2 5.17 -4.01 -7.21
N GLN A 3 4.34 -4.91 -6.68
CA GLN A 3 2.88 -4.75 -6.70
C GLN A 3 2.38 -4.44 -5.29
N LEU A 4 1.56 -3.39 -5.19
CA LEU A 4 0.93 -2.94 -3.97
C LEU A 4 -0.58 -3.05 -4.13
N LEU A 5 -1.27 -3.50 -3.08
CA LEU A 5 -2.73 -3.53 -2.97
C LEU A 5 -3.14 -2.95 -1.62
N GLY A 6 -3.96 -1.91 -1.64
CA GLY A 6 -4.65 -1.37 -0.47
C GLY A 6 -6.16 -1.50 -0.64
N MET A 7 -6.88 -1.82 0.43
CA MET A 7 -8.34 -1.78 0.46
C MET A 7 -8.83 -1.09 1.73
N ASN A 8 -9.81 -0.20 1.58
CA ASN A 8 -10.57 0.37 2.68
C ASN A 8 -12.06 0.15 2.41
N CYS A 9 -12.82 -0.32 3.40
CA CYS A 9 -14.22 -0.71 3.22
C CYS A 9 -15.13 -0.06 4.27
N ALA A 10 -16.38 0.24 3.89
CA ALA A 10 -17.41 0.71 4.83
C ALA A 10 -17.77 -0.38 5.86
N THR A 11 -17.95 -1.60 5.37
CA THR A 11 -18.29 -2.80 6.14
C THR A 11 -17.16 -3.83 6.00
N PRO A 12 -17.05 -4.82 6.90
CA PRO A 12 -16.10 -5.92 6.73
C PRO A 12 -16.39 -6.72 5.45
N THR A 13 -15.54 -6.55 4.44
CA THR A 13 -15.72 -7.17 3.11
C THR A 13 -14.74 -8.33 2.90
N ASP A 14 -15.19 -9.35 2.18
CA ASP A 14 -14.33 -10.47 1.77
C ASP A 14 -13.28 -10.00 0.76
N ILE A 15 -12.01 -10.20 1.08
CA ILE A 15 -10.89 -9.77 0.25
C ILE A 15 -10.34 -10.88 -0.65
N THR A 16 -10.86 -12.10 -0.54
CA THR A 16 -10.35 -13.29 -1.25
C THR A 16 -10.36 -13.08 -2.75
N PHE A 17 -11.37 -12.39 -3.29
CA PHE A 17 -11.44 -12.07 -4.72
C PHE A 17 -10.29 -11.16 -5.18
N SER A 18 -10.12 -9.99 -4.55
CA SER A 18 -9.04 -9.07 -4.89
C SER A 18 -7.67 -9.70 -4.68
N PHE A 19 -7.53 -10.50 -3.62
CA PHE A 19 -6.28 -11.18 -3.32
C PHE A 19 -5.95 -12.29 -4.33
N ARG A 20 -6.93 -13.07 -4.79
CA ARG A 20 -6.71 -14.10 -5.81
C ARG A 20 -6.12 -13.51 -7.08
N GLY A 21 -6.74 -12.47 -7.64
CA GLY A 21 -6.21 -11.76 -8.82
C GLY A 21 -4.83 -11.17 -8.57
N PHE A 22 -4.67 -10.45 -7.46
CA PHE A 22 -3.38 -9.84 -7.10
C PHE A 22 -2.26 -10.87 -6.95
N SER A 23 -2.51 -12.02 -6.31
CA SER A 23 -1.52 -13.05 -6.04
C SER A 23 -0.93 -13.70 -7.30
N GLN A 24 -1.61 -13.66 -8.45
CA GLN A 24 -1.06 -14.16 -9.72
C GLN A 24 0.13 -13.34 -10.20
N ARG A 25 0.18 -12.05 -9.84
CA ARG A 25 1.30 -11.18 -10.19
C ARG A 25 2.60 -11.59 -9.50
N ALA A 26 2.57 -12.57 -8.60
CA ALA A 26 3.73 -13.09 -7.88
C ALA A 26 4.55 -14.16 -8.64
N GLY A 27 4.48 -14.21 -9.97
CA GLY A 27 5.22 -15.21 -10.77
C GLY A 27 4.42 -15.85 -11.90
N ILE A 28 3.09 -15.68 -11.94
CA ILE A 28 2.25 -16.26 -12.99
C ILE A 28 1.99 -15.24 -14.10
N THR A 29 1.57 -14.02 -13.73
CA THR A 29 1.30 -12.94 -14.69
C THR A 29 2.37 -11.84 -14.69
N SER A 30 3.34 -11.90 -13.77
CA SER A 30 4.50 -11.00 -13.70
C SER A 30 5.67 -11.67 -12.95
N ASP A 31 6.91 -11.23 -13.19
CA ASP A 31 8.14 -11.83 -12.63
C ASP A 31 8.42 -11.45 -11.15
N HIS A 32 7.41 -11.43 -10.28
CA HIS A 32 7.58 -11.00 -8.88
C HIS A 32 7.66 -12.18 -7.90
N GLY A 33 8.82 -12.80 -7.76
CA GLY A 33 9.01 -14.01 -6.93
C GLY A 33 9.59 -13.81 -5.53
N ASP A 34 9.94 -12.59 -5.13
CA ASP A 34 10.89 -12.34 -4.02
C ASP A 34 10.22 -12.15 -2.65
N GLY A 35 9.00 -12.66 -2.48
CA GLY A 35 8.25 -12.59 -1.24
C GLY A 35 6.87 -11.97 -1.40
N PHE A 36 6.02 -12.22 -0.40
CA PHE A 36 4.67 -11.71 -0.33
C PHE A 36 4.31 -11.40 1.11
N GLY A 37 3.45 -10.41 1.31
CA GLY A 37 2.75 -10.27 2.57
C GLY A 37 1.40 -9.60 2.45
N ILE A 38 0.57 -9.88 3.44
CA ILE A 38 -0.76 -9.31 3.61
C ILE A 38 -1.03 -9.04 5.08
N ALA A 39 -1.57 -7.86 5.33
CA ALA A 39 -2.08 -7.44 6.60
C ALA A 39 -3.54 -7.08 6.46
N PHE A 40 -4.35 -7.49 7.43
CA PHE A 40 -5.76 -7.12 7.49
C PHE A 40 -6.21 -6.92 8.93
N PHE A 41 -7.11 -5.95 9.12
CA PHE A 41 -7.59 -5.55 10.43
C PHE A 41 -8.89 -6.25 10.82
N GLU A 42 -8.95 -6.78 12.03
CA GLU A 42 -10.16 -7.19 12.73
C GLU A 42 -10.37 -6.18 13.87
N ASP A 43 -11.08 -5.10 13.55
CA ASP A 43 -11.22 -3.90 14.37
C ASP A 43 -9.87 -3.27 14.77
N LYS A 44 -9.41 -3.48 16.01
CA LYS A 44 -8.12 -2.96 16.51
C LYS A 44 -6.96 -3.94 16.32
N ALA A 45 -7.26 -5.21 16.15
CA ALA A 45 -6.25 -6.23 15.94
C ALA A 45 -5.87 -6.27 14.45
N CYS A 46 -4.61 -6.60 14.17
CA CYS A 46 -4.14 -6.84 12.81
C CYS A 46 -3.55 -8.23 12.74
N ARG A 47 -3.93 -9.00 11.72
CA ARG A 47 -3.22 -10.22 11.33
C ARG A 47 -2.25 -9.86 10.24
N LEU A 48 -1.04 -10.39 10.32
CA LEU A 48 0.02 -10.17 9.36
C LEU A 48 0.57 -11.54 8.94
N PHE A 49 0.47 -11.84 7.65
CA PHE A 49 1.05 -13.01 7.03
C PHE A 49 2.11 -12.54 6.05
N VAL A 50 3.36 -12.95 6.26
CA VAL A 50 4.49 -12.57 5.41
C VAL A 50 5.31 -13.82 5.14
N ASP A 51 5.78 -13.95 3.91
CA ASP A 51 6.69 -14.99 3.47
C ASP A 51 7.79 -14.38 2.59
N ASN A 52 8.98 -14.98 2.62
CA ASN A 52 10.07 -14.65 1.70
C ASN A 52 10.02 -15.50 0.42
N GLN A 53 9.17 -16.51 0.37
CA GLN A 53 8.83 -17.25 -0.85
C GLN A 53 7.78 -16.49 -1.69
N SER A 54 7.75 -16.76 -2.99
CA SER A 54 6.70 -16.27 -3.90
C SER A 54 5.31 -16.65 -3.38
N ALA A 55 4.31 -15.78 -3.60
CA ALA A 55 2.91 -16.08 -3.28
C ALA A 55 2.34 -17.28 -4.05
N VAL A 56 2.99 -17.70 -5.15
CA VAL A 56 2.57 -18.86 -5.95
C VAL A 56 2.84 -20.16 -5.19
N GLU A 57 4.03 -20.28 -4.60
CA GLU A 57 4.52 -21.51 -3.96
C GLU A 57 4.31 -21.53 -2.44
N SER A 58 4.14 -20.36 -1.82
CA SER A 58 4.03 -20.23 -0.36
C SER A 58 2.78 -20.94 0.19
N PRO A 59 2.93 -21.87 1.14
CA PRO A 59 1.80 -22.45 1.88
C PRO A 59 1.02 -21.40 2.69
N ILE A 60 1.68 -20.30 3.09
CA ILE A 60 1.04 -19.18 3.76
C ILE A 60 0.10 -18.46 2.77
N ALA A 61 0.54 -18.24 1.54
CA ALA A 61 -0.31 -17.64 0.52
C ALA A 61 -1.48 -18.57 0.14
N GLU A 62 -1.27 -19.89 0.12
CA GLU A 62 -2.35 -20.87 -0.06
C GLU A 62 -3.37 -20.80 1.08
N LEU A 63 -2.92 -20.74 2.33
CA LEU A 63 -3.79 -20.55 3.48
C LEU A 63 -4.63 -19.28 3.31
N VAL A 64 -4.00 -18.15 2.98
CA VAL A 64 -4.69 -16.86 2.79
C VAL A 64 -5.73 -16.93 1.66
N ARG A 65 -5.43 -17.63 0.54
CA ARG A 65 -6.40 -17.81 -0.57
C ARG A 65 -7.65 -18.60 -0.20
N ASN A 66 -7.54 -19.44 0.84
CA ASN A 66 -8.59 -20.34 1.30
C ASN A 66 -9.20 -19.90 2.64
N TYR A 67 -8.70 -18.82 3.24
CA TYR A 67 -9.19 -18.29 4.50
C TYR A 67 -10.22 -17.18 4.22
N PRO A 68 -11.49 -17.30 4.67
CA PRO A 68 -12.49 -16.26 4.46
C PRO A 68 -12.17 -15.04 5.32
N ILE A 69 -11.41 -14.10 4.76
CA ILE A 69 -10.96 -12.88 5.45
C ILE A 69 -11.98 -11.78 5.22
N LYS A 70 -12.62 -11.29 6.28
CA LYS A 70 -13.43 -10.07 6.25
C LYS A 70 -12.72 -8.95 7.00
N SER A 71 -12.47 -7.84 6.32
CA SER A 71 -11.79 -6.70 6.92
C SER A 71 -12.27 -5.37 6.36
N ARG A 72 -12.08 -4.31 7.14
CA ARG A 72 -12.27 -2.92 6.70
C ARG A 72 -11.00 -2.29 6.14
N ASN A 73 -9.82 -2.82 6.46
CA ASN A 73 -8.54 -2.28 6.03
C ASN A 73 -7.61 -3.44 5.70
N VAL A 74 -7.09 -3.45 4.47
CA VAL A 74 -6.15 -4.47 4.00
C VAL A 74 -5.02 -3.79 3.27
N ILE A 75 -3.80 -4.25 3.53
CA ILE A 75 -2.60 -3.87 2.79
C ILE A 75 -1.89 -5.17 2.42
N ALA A 76 -1.68 -5.38 1.13
CA ALA A 76 -0.93 -6.49 0.59
C ALA A 76 0.18 -5.98 -0.33
N HIS A 77 1.27 -6.75 -0.40
CA HIS A 77 2.43 -6.41 -1.18
C HIS A 77 3.07 -7.68 -1.75
N ILE A 78 3.39 -7.65 -3.05
CA ILE A 78 4.18 -8.68 -3.71
C ILE A 78 5.52 -8.06 -4.07
N ARG A 79 6.59 -8.65 -3.54
CA ARG A 79 7.94 -8.10 -3.62
C ARG A 79 8.65 -8.55 -4.89
N LYS A 80 9.33 -7.59 -5.52
CA LYS A 80 10.44 -7.78 -6.45
C LYS A 80 11.65 -7.10 -5.82
N ALA A 81 12.63 -7.86 -5.33
CA ALA A 81 13.71 -7.33 -4.51
C ALA A 81 14.63 -6.43 -5.36
N THR A 82 14.58 -5.12 -5.09
CA THR A 82 15.50 -4.10 -5.63
C THR A 82 16.62 -3.78 -4.64
N GLN A 83 16.28 -3.69 -3.35
CA GLN A 83 17.19 -3.51 -2.23
C GLN A 83 16.91 -4.51 -1.09
N GLY A 84 17.95 -4.78 -0.30
CA GLY A 84 17.93 -5.74 0.80
C GLY A 84 18.00 -7.20 0.34
N LYS A 85 18.37 -8.09 1.26
CA LYS A 85 18.35 -9.54 1.00
C LYS A 85 16.89 -10.03 0.87
N ILE A 86 16.71 -11.22 0.28
CA ILE A 86 15.42 -11.92 0.23
C ILE A 86 15.27 -12.71 1.54
N ASN A 87 14.74 -12.05 2.56
CA ASN A 87 14.55 -12.57 3.90
C ASN A 87 13.36 -11.86 4.55
N LEU A 88 12.78 -12.52 5.54
CA LEU A 88 11.46 -12.21 6.08
C LEU A 88 11.38 -10.79 6.68
N GLU A 89 12.44 -10.34 7.35
CA GLU A 89 12.53 -9.01 7.95
C GLU A 89 12.53 -7.87 6.93
N ASN A 90 12.74 -8.17 5.64
CA ASN A 90 12.73 -7.21 4.55
C ASN A 90 11.47 -7.32 3.67
N SER A 91 10.51 -8.16 4.06
CA SER A 91 9.26 -8.36 3.32
C SER A 91 8.15 -7.47 3.87
N HIS A 92 7.47 -6.77 2.95
CA HIS A 92 6.30 -5.96 3.24
C HIS A 92 5.03 -6.82 3.47
N PRO A 93 4.00 -6.26 4.13
CA PRO A 93 3.98 -4.96 4.81
C PRO A 93 4.68 -5.00 6.18
N PHE A 94 5.24 -3.87 6.61
CA PHE A 94 5.83 -3.71 7.93
C PHE A 94 4.74 -3.38 8.96
N SER A 95 4.91 -3.87 10.19
CA SER A 95 4.01 -3.58 11.31
C SER A 95 4.75 -3.01 12.52
N ARG A 96 4.18 -1.98 13.15
CA ARG A 96 4.64 -1.42 14.43
C ARG A 96 3.46 -0.90 15.25
N GLU A 97 3.61 -0.93 16.57
CA GLU A 97 2.63 -0.34 17.48
C GLU A 97 2.90 1.15 17.71
N LEU A 98 1.85 1.97 17.61
CA LEU A 98 1.83 3.36 18.06
C LEU A 98 0.42 3.74 18.53
N TRP A 99 0.33 4.38 19.70
CA TRP A 99 -0.92 4.81 20.36
C TRP A 99 -1.93 3.68 20.60
N GLY A 100 -1.44 2.48 20.92
CA GLY A 100 -2.27 1.30 21.19
C GLY A 100 -2.86 0.66 19.93
N ARG A 101 -2.34 0.98 18.74
CA ARG A 101 -2.79 0.43 17.46
C ARG A 101 -1.63 -0.13 16.64
N GLN A 102 -1.92 -1.16 15.86
CA GLN A 102 -1.00 -1.62 14.83
C GLN A 102 -1.04 -0.66 13.65
N TRP A 103 0.12 -0.14 13.26
CA TRP A 103 0.33 0.60 12.04
C TRP A 103 0.99 -0.31 11.03
N ILE A 104 0.41 -0.36 9.83
CA ILE A 104 0.81 -1.23 8.74
C ILE A 104 1.23 -0.36 7.56
N PHE A 105 2.41 -0.64 7.01
CA PHE A 105 2.99 0.14 5.92
C PHE A 105 3.51 -0.76 4.80
N ALA A 106 3.13 -0.45 3.57
CA ALA A 106 3.73 -1.02 2.37
C ALA A 106 4.25 0.10 1.48
N HIS A 107 5.49 -0.04 1.02
CA HIS A 107 6.14 0.89 0.10
C HIS A 107 6.50 0.18 -1.20
N ASN A 108 6.15 0.80 -2.31
CA ASN A 108 6.53 0.39 -3.66
C ASN A 108 7.40 1.50 -4.27
N GLY A 109 8.71 1.26 -4.27
CA GLY A 109 9.68 2.24 -4.71
C GLY A 109 11.09 1.87 -4.30
N ASP A 110 11.98 2.86 -4.39
CA ASP A 110 13.41 2.70 -4.12
C ASP A 110 14.01 4.06 -3.75
N LEU A 111 14.38 4.23 -2.48
CA LEU A 111 14.92 5.48 -1.93
C LEU A 111 16.45 5.43 -1.85
N HIS A 112 17.10 6.34 -2.56
CA HIS A 112 18.55 6.38 -2.71
C HIS A 112 19.17 7.29 -1.65
N ASP A 113 20.26 6.82 -1.04
CA ASP A 113 20.98 7.52 0.02
C ASP A 113 20.06 8.03 1.15
N TYR A 114 18.99 7.29 1.42
CA TYR A 114 17.97 7.66 2.39
C TYR A 114 18.33 7.15 3.79
N PHE A 115 18.97 8.03 4.55
CA PHE A 115 19.40 7.77 5.93
C PHE A 115 18.83 8.83 6.88
N PRO A 116 17.50 8.85 7.11
CA PRO A 116 16.90 9.84 7.99
C PRO A 116 17.41 9.66 9.43
N GLN A 117 17.52 10.78 10.15
CA GLN A 117 17.80 10.73 11.58
C GLN A 117 16.55 10.24 12.32
N LEU A 118 16.67 9.10 13.02
CA LEU A 118 15.61 8.52 13.85
C LEU A 118 15.88 8.82 15.32
N SER A 119 14.85 9.08 16.11
CA SER A 119 14.97 9.30 17.56
C SER A 119 15.39 8.05 18.36
N GLY A 120 15.24 6.87 17.76
CA GLY A 120 15.45 5.57 18.40
C GLY A 120 14.17 4.93 18.98
N ARG A 121 13.02 5.62 18.97
CA ARG A 121 11.73 5.01 19.37
C ARG A 121 11.29 3.90 18.42
N PHE A 122 11.55 4.09 17.12
CA PHE A 122 11.29 3.12 16.06
C PHE A 122 12.60 2.82 15.35
N THR A 123 13.01 1.56 15.43
CA THR A 123 14.24 1.08 14.80
C THR A 123 13.89 0.03 13.76
N PRO A 124 14.43 0.12 12.54
CA PRO A 124 14.26 -0.94 11.54
C PRO A 124 14.88 -2.24 12.05
N VAL A 125 14.20 -3.36 11.81
CA VAL A 125 14.71 -4.71 12.12
C VAL A 125 15.54 -5.22 10.96
N GLY A 126 15.03 -5.04 9.75
CA GLY A 126 15.72 -5.31 8.50
C GLY A 126 16.63 -4.16 8.08
N ASN A 127 16.98 -4.16 6.80
CA ASN A 127 17.93 -3.21 6.23
C ASN A 127 17.42 -2.45 5.00
N THR A 128 16.13 -2.58 4.68
CA THR A 128 15.52 -1.85 3.57
C THR A 128 15.40 -0.35 3.88
N ASP A 129 15.51 0.44 2.83
CA ASP A 129 15.09 1.85 2.78
C ASP A 129 13.62 2.03 3.20
N SER A 130 12.78 1.07 2.80
CA SER A 130 11.34 1.04 3.03
C SER A 130 10.99 0.97 4.51
N GLU A 131 11.64 0.10 5.28
CA GLU A 131 11.42 0.02 6.73
C GLU A 131 11.98 1.25 7.45
N ARG A 132 13.09 1.83 6.97
CA ARG A 132 13.61 3.10 7.49
C ARG A 132 12.60 4.23 7.28
N ALA A 133 12.00 4.32 6.09
CA ALA A 133 10.96 5.30 5.80
C ALA A 133 9.76 5.10 6.73
N PHE A 134 9.32 3.87 6.95
CA PHE A 134 8.24 3.58 7.90
C PHE A 134 8.57 4.06 9.32
N CYS A 135 9.76 3.71 9.82
CA CYS A 135 10.22 4.15 11.14
C CYS A 135 10.27 5.68 11.24
N TYR A 136 10.73 6.36 10.18
CA TYR A 136 10.77 7.82 10.12
C TYR A 136 9.37 8.44 10.14
N LEU A 137 8.41 7.92 9.38
CA LEU A 137 7.02 8.41 9.40
C LEU A 137 6.42 8.34 10.81
N LEU A 138 6.57 7.21 11.49
CA LEU A 138 6.09 7.05 12.87
C LEU A 138 6.84 7.95 13.85
N ASP A 139 8.13 8.16 13.65
CA ASP A 139 8.93 9.06 14.48
C ASP A 139 8.49 10.52 14.33
N GLN A 140 8.17 10.97 13.10
CA GLN A 140 7.61 12.31 12.87
C GLN A 140 6.23 12.46 13.51
N LEU A 141 5.38 11.42 13.48
CA LEU A 141 4.09 11.42 14.17
C LEU A 141 4.27 11.63 15.67
N VAL A 142 5.17 10.89 16.32
CA VAL A 142 5.47 11.06 17.75
C VAL A 142 6.11 12.41 18.02
N LYS A 143 7.02 12.89 17.17
CA LYS A 143 7.65 14.20 17.32
C LYS A 143 6.64 15.34 17.27
N ARG A 144 5.60 15.23 16.43
CA ARG A 144 4.57 16.27 16.27
C ARG A 144 3.48 16.21 17.33
N PHE A 145 3.01 15.00 17.67
CA PHE A 145 1.79 14.82 18.49
C PHE A 145 2.07 14.18 19.87
N GLY A 146 3.31 13.79 20.15
CA GLY A 146 3.68 13.07 21.36
C GLY A 146 2.99 11.70 21.43
N TYR A 147 2.57 11.32 22.64
CA TYR A 147 1.88 10.05 22.90
C TYR A 147 0.35 10.20 22.99
N HIS A 148 -0.20 11.27 22.41
CA HIS A 148 -1.64 11.45 22.26
C HIS A 148 -2.05 11.16 20.81
N GLU A 149 -2.98 10.24 20.61
CA GLU A 149 -3.50 9.90 19.28
C GLU A 149 -4.18 11.14 18.66
N PRO A 150 -3.66 11.68 17.55
CA PRO A 150 -4.24 12.82 16.87
C PRO A 150 -5.42 12.37 16.00
N LYS A 151 -6.19 13.34 15.51
CA LYS A 151 -7.25 13.06 14.52
C LYS A 151 -6.64 12.63 13.19
N LEU A 152 -7.38 11.83 12.41
CA LEU A 152 -6.94 11.35 11.10
C LEU A 152 -6.54 12.50 10.14
N ASP A 153 -7.22 13.63 10.19
CA ASP A 153 -6.86 14.82 9.40
C ASP A 153 -5.49 15.38 9.77
N GLN A 154 -5.12 15.35 11.06
CA GLN A 154 -3.81 15.82 11.51
C GLN A 154 -2.70 14.83 11.11
N VAL A 155 -3.00 13.53 11.12
CA VAL A 155 -2.10 12.51 10.54
C VAL A 155 -1.91 12.79 9.05
N PHE A 156 -2.99 13.02 8.32
CA PHE A 156 -2.94 13.35 6.89
C PHE A 156 -2.08 14.59 6.63
N ASP A 157 -2.30 15.67 7.37
CA ASP A 157 -1.55 16.93 7.22
C ASP A 157 -0.04 16.69 7.39
N LEU A 158 0.35 15.94 8.43
CA LEU A 158 1.76 15.64 8.67
C LEU A 158 2.33 14.75 7.57
N LEU A 159 1.61 13.71 7.13
CA LEU A 159 2.06 12.83 6.05
C LEU A 159 2.25 13.62 4.76
N ALA A 160 1.32 14.50 4.40
CA ALA A 160 1.42 15.36 3.23
C ALA A 160 2.58 16.36 3.33
N GLU A 161 2.90 16.83 4.54
CA GLU A 161 4.05 17.70 4.80
C GLU A 161 5.39 16.97 4.58
N ILE A 162 5.55 15.74 5.10
CA ILE A 162 6.86 15.06 5.15
C ILE A 162 7.14 14.15 3.96
N SER A 163 6.10 13.63 3.29
CA SER A 163 6.26 12.69 2.16
C SER A 163 7.05 13.25 0.98
N PRO A 164 6.92 14.54 0.60
CA PRO A 164 7.69 15.11 -0.50
C PRO A 164 9.19 15.06 -0.29
N ALA A 165 9.65 15.37 0.93
CA ALA A 165 11.07 15.31 1.28
C ALA A 165 11.64 13.89 1.18
N ILE A 166 10.83 12.87 1.48
CA ILE A 166 11.22 11.46 1.29
C ILE A 166 11.27 11.14 -0.22
N ALA A 167 10.28 11.60 -0.99
CA ALA A 167 10.20 11.39 -2.44
C ALA A 167 11.33 12.08 -3.24
N GLU A 168 12.04 13.05 -2.67
CA GLU A 168 13.28 13.58 -3.25
C GLU A 168 14.37 12.50 -3.40
N HIS A 169 14.34 11.45 -2.57
CA HIS A 169 15.33 10.36 -2.61
C HIS A 169 15.04 9.29 -3.64
N GLY A 170 13.82 9.22 -4.19
CA GLY A 170 13.44 8.20 -5.17
C GLY A 170 11.95 7.96 -5.22
N THR A 171 11.53 6.87 -5.87
CA THR A 171 10.11 6.50 -5.94
C THR A 171 9.60 6.20 -4.54
N PHE A 172 8.48 6.83 -4.16
CA PHE A 172 7.89 6.70 -2.83
C PHE A 172 6.37 6.54 -2.92
N ASN A 173 5.90 5.41 -3.48
CA ASN A 173 4.47 5.09 -3.46
C ASN A 173 4.19 4.25 -2.21
N PHE A 174 3.19 4.61 -1.40
CA PHE A 174 2.89 3.83 -0.21
C PHE A 174 1.41 3.72 0.11
N CYS A 175 1.08 2.69 0.87
CA CYS A 175 -0.14 2.58 1.66
C CYS A 175 0.22 2.44 3.13
N LEU A 176 -0.45 3.20 3.99
CA LEU A 176 -0.30 3.21 5.44
C LEU A 176 -1.68 3.12 6.09
N SER A 177 -1.85 2.25 7.09
CA SER A 177 -3.10 2.15 7.84
C SER A 177 -2.86 1.88 9.31
N ASN A 178 -3.69 2.48 10.17
CA ASN A 178 -3.77 2.18 11.61
C ASN A 178 -5.05 1.38 11.96
N GLY A 179 -5.74 0.85 10.94
CA GLY A 179 -7.01 0.14 11.06
C GLY A 179 -8.26 1.02 11.06
N GLN A 180 -8.13 2.35 11.18
CA GLN A 180 -9.27 3.27 11.08
C GLN A 180 -9.46 3.85 9.68
N ALA A 181 -8.35 4.08 8.98
CA ALA A 181 -8.33 4.64 7.63
C ALA A 181 -7.12 4.11 6.86
N LEU A 182 -7.12 4.37 5.55
CA LEU A 182 -6.00 4.06 4.65
C LEU A 182 -5.48 5.35 4.04
N PHE A 183 -4.22 5.67 4.32
CA PHE A 183 -3.48 6.77 3.72
C PHE A 183 -2.67 6.23 2.55
N SER A 184 -2.78 6.85 1.39
CA SER A 184 -2.05 6.45 0.19
C SER A 184 -1.35 7.65 -0.44
N TYR A 185 -0.11 7.47 -0.87
CA TYR A 185 0.67 8.49 -1.54
C TYR A 185 1.34 7.88 -2.77
N ALA A 186 1.43 8.65 -3.84
CA ALA A 186 2.13 8.21 -5.04
C ALA A 186 2.84 9.36 -5.75
N ILE A 187 4.02 9.05 -6.29
CA ILE A 187 4.75 9.91 -7.23
C ILE A 187 4.95 9.26 -8.61
N THR A 188 4.67 7.96 -8.72
CA THR A 188 4.67 7.23 -9.99
C THR A 188 3.37 6.44 -10.16
N LYS A 189 3.42 5.16 -10.56
CA LYS A 189 2.25 4.33 -10.86
C LYS A 189 1.54 3.89 -9.57
N LEU A 190 0.36 4.44 -9.35
CA LEU A 190 -0.64 3.93 -8.43
C LEU A 190 -2.02 4.33 -8.97
N HIS A 191 -3.01 3.48 -8.77
CA HIS A 191 -4.37 3.67 -9.24
C HIS A 191 -5.34 3.39 -8.10
N TRP A 192 -6.52 3.99 -8.16
CA TRP A 192 -7.60 3.67 -7.25
C TRP A 192 -8.95 3.65 -7.95
N LEU A 193 -9.88 2.92 -7.38
CA LEU A 193 -11.30 3.01 -7.69
C LEU A 193 -12.12 2.89 -6.42
N VAL A 194 -13.39 3.27 -6.51
CA VAL A 194 -14.39 3.03 -5.46
C VAL A 194 -15.51 2.20 -6.07
N ARG A 195 -15.76 1.04 -5.49
CA ARG A 195 -16.95 0.22 -5.77
C ARG A 195 -18.01 0.59 -4.76
N GLU A 196 -19.18 0.97 -5.23
CA GLU A 196 -20.34 1.29 -4.39
C GLU A 196 -21.63 0.90 -5.09
N TYR A 197 -22.73 0.88 -4.33
CA TYR A 197 -24.04 0.54 -4.87
C TYR A 197 -24.50 1.54 -5.96
N PRO A 198 -25.11 1.08 -7.06
CA PRO A 198 -25.34 -0.32 -7.42
C PRO A 198 -24.06 -0.99 -7.96
N PHE A 199 -23.68 -2.12 -7.35
CA PHE A 199 -22.48 -2.86 -7.73
C PHE A 199 -22.65 -3.49 -9.12
N ARG A 200 -21.58 -3.43 -9.92
CA ARG A 200 -21.46 -4.09 -11.22
C ARG A 200 -20.57 -5.32 -11.10
N PRO A 201 -20.72 -6.33 -11.97
CA PRO A 201 -19.76 -7.42 -12.06
C PRO A 201 -18.36 -6.88 -12.38
N ALA A 202 -17.34 -7.44 -11.74
CA ALA A 202 -15.95 -7.10 -12.01
C ALA A 202 -15.21 -8.32 -12.54
N GLN A 203 -14.44 -8.12 -13.62
CA GLN A 203 -13.63 -9.14 -14.26
C GLN A 203 -12.15 -8.86 -13.98
N LEU A 204 -11.48 -9.80 -13.31
CA LEU A 204 -10.05 -9.70 -13.06
C LEU A 204 -9.26 -9.78 -14.37
N ILE A 205 -8.18 -9.00 -14.48
CA ILE A 205 -7.25 -9.06 -15.62
C ILE A 205 -6.37 -10.32 -15.51
N ASP A 206 -5.91 -10.62 -14.30
CA ASP A 206 -4.88 -11.63 -14.05
C ASP A 206 -5.43 -13.07 -13.97
N ILE A 207 -6.75 -13.25 -13.84
CA ILE A 207 -7.42 -14.56 -13.84
C ILE A 207 -8.75 -14.38 -14.55
N ASP A 208 -9.16 -15.37 -15.35
CA ASP A 208 -10.51 -15.48 -15.93
C ASP A 208 -11.56 -15.81 -14.85
N VAL A 209 -11.72 -14.90 -13.88
CA VAL A 209 -12.71 -14.95 -12.81
C VAL A 209 -13.48 -13.65 -12.81
N GLU A 210 -14.78 -13.77 -13.05
CA GLU A 210 -15.76 -12.70 -12.86
C GLU A 210 -16.45 -12.90 -11.51
N VAL A 211 -16.61 -11.81 -10.74
CA VAL A 211 -17.48 -11.81 -9.56
C VAL A 211 -18.55 -10.76 -9.72
N ASP A 212 -19.79 -11.22 -9.63
CA ASP A 212 -20.96 -10.37 -9.51
C ASP A 212 -21.13 -9.94 -8.04
N PHE A 213 -20.60 -8.75 -7.71
CA PHE A 213 -20.69 -8.19 -6.37
C PHE A 213 -22.14 -7.89 -5.95
N SER A 214 -23.09 -7.75 -6.88
CA SER A 214 -24.48 -7.41 -6.54
C SER A 214 -25.19 -8.48 -5.71
N GLN A 215 -24.70 -9.72 -5.73
CA GLN A 215 -25.29 -10.85 -5.00
C GLN A 215 -24.82 -10.95 -3.53
N VAL A 216 -23.76 -10.23 -3.17
CA VAL A 216 -23.10 -10.34 -1.86
C VAL A 216 -22.91 -8.98 -1.17
N THR A 217 -23.51 -7.93 -1.73
CA THR A 217 -23.37 -6.56 -1.23
C THR A 217 -24.73 -5.94 -0.89
N THR A 218 -24.67 -4.91 -0.05
CA THR A 218 -25.78 -4.08 0.42
C THR A 218 -25.60 -2.65 -0.08
N PRO A 219 -26.65 -1.80 -0.09
CA PRO A 219 -26.53 -0.38 -0.42
C PRO A 219 -25.53 0.40 0.44
N GLU A 220 -25.23 -0.09 1.65
CA GLU A 220 -24.28 0.48 2.59
C GLU A 220 -22.83 0.05 2.30
N ASP A 221 -22.63 -0.94 1.43
CA ASP A 221 -21.30 -1.40 1.09
C ASP A 221 -20.60 -0.43 0.15
N ARG A 222 -19.35 -0.15 0.49
CA ARG A 222 -18.44 0.65 -0.32
C ARG A 222 -17.02 0.17 -0.10
N VAL A 223 -16.26 0.04 -1.18
CA VAL A 223 -14.89 -0.47 -1.17
C VAL A 223 -14.01 0.42 -2.03
N ALA A 224 -13.06 1.11 -1.39
CA ALA A 224 -11.94 1.73 -2.08
C ALA A 224 -10.85 0.69 -2.30
N VAL A 225 -10.40 0.52 -3.54
CA VAL A 225 -9.30 -0.36 -3.91
C VAL A 225 -8.18 0.47 -4.51
N ILE A 226 -6.95 0.27 -4.03
CA ILE A 226 -5.76 1.00 -4.45
C ILE A 226 -4.73 -0.03 -4.94
N THR A 227 -4.19 0.11 -6.15
CA THR A 227 -3.21 -0.84 -6.70
C THR A 227 -2.14 -0.17 -7.53
N THR A 228 -0.96 -0.80 -7.67
CA THR A 228 0.10 -0.31 -8.57
C THR A 228 -0.44 -0.19 -10.01
N GLU A 229 -1.09 -1.25 -10.50
CA GLU A 229 -1.74 -1.30 -11.81
C GLU A 229 -3.17 -1.83 -11.66
N PRO A 230 -4.13 -1.39 -12.50
CA PRO A 230 -5.52 -1.85 -12.47
C PRO A 230 -5.65 -3.36 -12.37
N LEU A 231 -6.56 -3.87 -11.52
CA LEU A 231 -6.82 -5.31 -11.37
C LEU A 231 -7.93 -5.82 -12.30
N THR A 232 -8.72 -4.92 -12.87
CA THR A 232 -9.93 -5.26 -13.61
C THR A 232 -10.00 -4.49 -14.92
N GLN A 233 -10.57 -5.11 -15.96
CA GLN A 233 -10.64 -4.54 -17.31
C GLN A 233 -11.95 -3.80 -17.60
N ASN A 234 -12.99 -4.03 -16.80
CA ASN A 234 -14.34 -3.52 -17.01
C ASN A 234 -14.75 -2.46 -15.96
N GLU A 235 -13.77 -1.83 -15.30
CA GLU A 235 -13.97 -0.76 -14.33
C GLU A 235 -13.07 0.44 -14.66
N GLU A 236 -13.52 1.66 -14.33
CA GLU A 236 -12.71 2.87 -14.48
C GLU A 236 -11.78 3.05 -13.27
N TRP A 237 -10.48 2.91 -13.52
CA TRP A 237 -9.43 3.17 -12.54
C TRP A 237 -8.89 4.60 -12.69
N THR A 238 -8.80 5.32 -11.57
CA THR A 238 -8.20 6.65 -11.52
C THR A 238 -6.73 6.54 -11.16
N ALA A 239 -5.84 6.98 -12.05
CA ALA A 239 -4.41 7.12 -11.74
C ALA A 239 -4.19 8.25 -10.72
N PHE A 240 -3.28 8.02 -9.77
CA PHE A 240 -2.78 9.08 -8.89
C PHE A 240 -1.98 10.10 -9.70
N GLN A 241 -2.06 11.36 -9.30
CA GLN A 241 -1.13 12.38 -9.79
C GLN A 241 0.21 12.29 -9.05
N PRO A 242 1.35 12.59 -9.70
CA PRO A 242 2.63 12.62 -9.00
C PRO A 242 2.64 13.62 -7.84
N GLY A 243 2.83 13.12 -6.61
CA GLY A 243 2.75 13.91 -5.38
C GLY A 243 1.38 13.91 -4.73
N GLU A 244 0.42 13.10 -5.20
CA GLU A 244 -0.93 13.06 -4.63
C GLU A 244 -0.97 12.19 -3.36
N MET A 245 -1.47 12.79 -2.27
CA MET A 245 -1.84 12.12 -1.02
C MET A 245 -3.36 11.95 -0.98
N ILE A 246 -3.86 10.77 -0.64
CA ILE A 246 -5.28 10.48 -0.50
C ILE A 246 -5.55 9.77 0.83
N LEU A 247 -6.59 10.23 1.54
CA LEU A 247 -7.17 9.55 2.69
C LEU A 247 -8.44 8.83 2.28
N PHE A 248 -8.49 7.53 2.56
CA PHE A 248 -9.69 6.71 2.39
C PHE A 248 -10.26 6.31 3.74
N GLN A 249 -11.57 6.48 3.91
CA GLN A 249 -12.31 6.07 5.09
C GLN A 249 -13.71 5.60 4.68
N HIS A 250 -14.17 4.50 5.29
CA HIS A 250 -15.45 3.87 4.97
C HIS A 250 -15.64 3.59 3.47
N GLY A 251 -14.57 3.15 2.81
CA GLY A 251 -14.54 2.86 1.37
C GLY A 251 -14.61 4.07 0.45
N ALA A 252 -14.59 5.30 0.97
CA ALA A 252 -14.63 6.51 0.16
C ALA A 252 -13.30 7.27 0.22
N LYS A 253 -12.98 7.98 -0.86
CA LYS A 253 -12.02 9.08 -0.80
C LYS A 253 -12.61 10.21 0.03
N VAL A 254 -12.05 10.46 1.22
CA VAL A 254 -12.54 11.53 2.12
C VAL A 254 -11.75 12.82 1.99
N ARG A 255 -10.47 12.71 1.61
CA ARG A 255 -9.58 13.87 1.45
C ARG A 255 -8.47 13.55 0.45
N SER A 256 -8.06 14.55 -0.32
CA SER A 256 -6.83 14.47 -1.12
C SER A 256 -6.09 15.80 -1.14
N GLN A 257 -4.78 15.74 -1.38
CA GLN A 257 -3.92 16.90 -1.51
C GLN A 257 -2.80 16.59 -2.50
N LEU A 258 -2.59 17.50 -3.46
CA LEU A 258 -1.40 17.47 -4.30
C LEU A 258 -0.26 18.16 -3.57
N THR A 259 0.83 17.44 -3.40
CA THR A 259 2.09 17.94 -2.84
C THR A 259 3.07 18.28 -3.95
N HIS A 260 4.18 18.92 -3.60
CA HIS A 260 5.18 19.37 -4.55
C HIS A 260 6.53 18.69 -4.25
N VAL A 261 7.05 17.95 -5.23
CA VAL A 261 8.34 17.26 -5.19
C VAL A 261 9.25 17.94 -6.22
N GLU A 262 10.21 18.72 -5.76
CA GLU A 262 11.10 19.52 -6.61
C GLU A 262 11.87 18.65 -7.61
N ARG A 263 12.26 17.44 -7.22
CA ARG A 263 12.93 16.49 -8.13
C ARG A 263 12.12 16.22 -9.37
N LEU A 264 10.81 16.03 -9.24
CA LEU A 264 9.94 15.74 -10.38
C LEU A 264 9.83 16.93 -11.34
N GLU A 265 9.86 18.16 -10.81
CA GLU A 265 9.92 19.35 -11.66
C GLU A 265 11.24 19.47 -12.41
N ARG A 266 12.36 19.19 -11.73
CA ARG A 266 13.68 19.14 -12.39
C ARG A 266 13.71 18.09 -13.50
N GLU A 267 13.21 16.87 -13.23
CA GLU A 267 13.12 15.79 -14.21
C GLU A 267 12.15 16.09 -15.37
N ARG A 268 11.10 16.89 -15.13
CA ARG A 268 10.17 17.35 -16.18
C ARG A 268 10.82 18.39 -17.09
N LEU A 269 11.60 19.31 -16.52
CA LEU A 269 12.30 20.36 -17.28
C LEU A 269 13.52 19.80 -18.03
N ASP A 270 14.22 18.84 -17.44
CA ASP A 270 15.34 18.12 -18.04
C ASP A 270 15.16 16.60 -17.88
N PRO A 271 14.57 15.92 -18.89
CA PRO A 271 14.37 14.48 -18.86
C PRO A 271 15.65 13.65 -18.72
N SER A 272 16.83 14.22 -18.98
CA SER A 272 18.11 13.51 -18.77
C SER A 272 18.42 13.27 -17.29
N LEU A 273 17.80 14.04 -16.40
CA LEU A 273 17.90 13.88 -14.95
C LEU A 273 17.03 12.74 -14.42
N LYS A 274 16.09 12.22 -15.23
CA LYS A 274 15.19 11.16 -14.81
C LYS A 274 16.01 9.92 -14.45
N ARG A 275 15.96 9.55 -13.18
CA ARG A 275 16.59 8.32 -12.69
C ARG A 275 15.80 7.13 -13.25
N VAL A 276 16.37 6.41 -14.21
CA VAL A 276 15.83 5.13 -14.65
C VAL A 276 16.43 4.07 -13.75
N THR A 277 15.69 3.64 -12.73
CA THR A 277 16.13 2.51 -11.90
C THR A 277 15.79 1.19 -12.60
N ARG A 278 16.42 0.09 -12.17
CA ARG A 278 15.97 -1.27 -12.57
C ARG A 278 14.51 -1.52 -12.24
N ALA A 279 13.94 -0.82 -11.25
CA ALA A 279 12.54 -0.93 -10.88
C ALA A 279 11.60 -0.31 -11.91
N ASP A 280 12.07 0.70 -12.67
CA ASP A 280 11.31 1.48 -13.65
C ASP A 280 11.35 0.90 -15.08
N GLN A 281 12.24 -0.05 -15.35
CA GLN A 281 12.36 -0.71 -16.67
C GLN A 281 11.31 -1.82 -16.89
N TYR A 282 10.46 -2.10 -15.89
CA TYR A 282 9.40 -3.12 -15.91
C TYR A 282 8.08 -2.55 -15.41
#